data_AF-A0A3D4UQZ4-F1
#
_entry.id   AF-A0A3D4UQZ4-F1
#
_cell.length_a   1.000
_cell.length_b   1.000
_cell.length_c   1.000
_cell.angle_alpha   90.00
_cell.angle_beta   90.00
_cell.angle_gamma   90.00
#
_symmetry.space_group_name_H-M   'P 1'
#
loop_
_entity.id
_entity.type
_entity.pdbx_description
1 polymer ?
#
loop_
_entity_poly.entity_id
_entity_poly.type
_entity_poly.pdbx_seq_one_letter_code
_entity_poly.pdbx_strand_id
1 'polypeptide(L)'
;MKKKTAYIIGNGPSLANENMSLLKDKITMSFNRAFIAYEDWGFDPTYYLAIDGNTMRGMHKDVNELIDKSNIERFFLLNIEDNPAHGYVDELFTKADNVTFITNSGTHVINDGTPPVTQAYEMDKNNVVLPVAPNSGMTGLAILRMLGYNEIAFIGQDARYIDDAIYRNGSIEKISREYRSSEDNDQNHFRSDYFGKGMIFGKPNQDDIINLWSTASPWIHEQS
;
A
#
# COMPACT_ATOMS: atom_id res chain seq x y z
N MET A 1 13.65 1.26 25.93
CA MET A 1 14.01 0.70 24.61
C MET A 1 14.38 1.85 23.69
N LYS A 2 15.49 1.80 22.94
CA LYS A 2 15.77 2.82 21.92
C LYS A 2 14.59 2.80 20.92
N LYS A 3 13.87 3.91 20.78
CA LYS A 3 12.83 4.05 19.75
C LYS A 3 13.54 3.89 18.41
N LYS A 4 13.29 2.78 17.69
CA LYS A 4 13.78 2.62 16.32
C LYS A 4 12.82 3.38 15.40
N THR A 5 13.36 4.22 14.52
CA THR A 5 12.61 4.86 13.45
C THR A 5 12.14 3.80 12.47
N ALA A 6 10.85 3.82 12.12
CA ALA A 6 10.29 3.03 11.02
C ALA A 6 10.21 3.90 9.76
N TYR A 7 10.44 3.29 8.59
CA TYR A 7 10.48 3.98 7.31
C TYR A 7 9.36 3.44 6.41
N ILE A 8 8.44 4.31 6.04
CA ILE A 8 7.41 4.04 5.04
C ILE A 8 8.01 4.30 3.66
N ILE A 9 8.12 3.24 2.87
CA ILE A 9 8.59 3.25 1.49
C ILE A 9 7.36 3.25 0.59
N GLY A 10 6.98 4.44 0.12
CA GLY A 10 5.95 4.60 -0.91
C GLY A 10 6.43 4.10 -2.28
N ASN A 11 5.62 4.30 -3.30
CA ASN A 11 5.90 3.81 -4.65
C ASN A 11 6.03 4.94 -5.67
N GLY A 12 6.14 6.19 -5.24
CA GLY A 12 6.18 7.35 -6.14
C GLY A 12 7.48 7.49 -6.93
N PRO A 13 7.48 8.28 -8.02
CA PRO A 13 8.63 8.41 -8.94
C PRO A 13 9.93 8.90 -8.28
N SER A 14 9.87 9.62 -7.16
CA SER A 14 11.08 10.09 -6.47
C SER A 14 12.00 8.96 -6.07
N LEU A 15 11.45 7.78 -5.73
CA LEU A 15 12.20 6.62 -5.29
C LEU A 15 13.17 6.08 -6.36
N ALA A 16 12.92 6.36 -7.65
CA ALA A 16 13.74 5.87 -8.76
C ALA A 16 15.21 6.32 -8.70
N ASN A 17 15.47 7.44 -8.01
CA ASN A 17 16.80 8.03 -7.90
C ASN A 17 17.39 7.94 -6.48
N GLU A 18 16.72 7.21 -5.59
CA GLU A 18 17.13 7.08 -4.20
C GLU A 18 18.08 5.90 -3.98
N ASN A 19 19.07 6.07 -3.10
CA ASN A 19 19.95 4.98 -2.71
C ASN A 19 19.28 4.10 -1.63
N MET A 20 18.54 3.10 -2.08
CA MET A 20 17.76 2.21 -1.21
C MET A 20 18.61 1.38 -0.23
N SER A 21 19.89 1.14 -0.54
CA SER A 21 20.79 0.39 0.36
C SER A 21 20.94 1.02 1.75
N LEU A 22 20.67 2.33 1.88
CA LEU A 22 20.68 3.04 3.17
C LEU A 22 19.58 2.57 4.13
N LEU A 23 18.56 1.88 3.62
CA LEU A 23 17.42 1.36 4.38
C LEU A 23 17.55 -0.12 4.76
N LYS A 24 18.57 -0.83 4.26
CA LYS A 24 18.74 -2.28 4.44
C LYS A 24 18.67 -2.76 5.90
N ASP A 25 19.25 -1.99 6.82
CA ASP A 25 19.30 -2.33 8.25
C ASP A 25 18.28 -1.51 9.09
N LYS A 26 17.27 -0.92 8.43
CA LYS A 26 16.23 -0.11 9.06
C LYS A 26 14.93 -0.91 9.16
N ILE A 27 14.05 -0.48 10.08
CA ILE A 27 12.67 -0.95 10.08
C ILE A 27 11.95 -0.30 8.91
N THR A 28 11.44 -1.10 7.99
CA THR A 28 10.83 -0.61 6.75
C THR A 28 9.45 -1.22 6.53
N MET A 29 8.55 -0.44 5.92
CA MET A 29 7.26 -0.93 5.43
C MET A 29 7.11 -0.52 3.96
N SER A 30 6.75 -1.48 3.13
CA SER A 30 6.58 -1.33 1.68
C SER A 30 5.17 -1.71 1.26
N PHE A 31 4.75 -1.32 0.05
CA PHE A 31 3.36 -1.44 -0.36
C PHE A 31 3.14 -2.04 -1.74
N ASN A 32 2.06 -2.80 -1.88
CA ASN A 32 1.53 -3.29 -3.15
C ASN A 32 2.65 -3.90 -4.04
N ARG A 33 2.94 -3.33 -5.21
CA ARG A 33 3.94 -3.87 -6.14
C ARG A 33 5.38 -3.43 -5.90
N ALA A 34 5.70 -2.83 -4.76
CA ALA A 34 7.09 -2.47 -4.41
C ALA A 34 8.06 -3.67 -4.52
N PHE A 35 7.57 -4.88 -4.29
CA PHE A 35 8.37 -6.11 -4.30
C PHE A 35 9.12 -6.40 -5.59
N ILE A 36 8.68 -5.84 -6.73
CA ILE A 36 9.37 -6.03 -8.01
C ILE A 36 10.81 -5.48 -7.99
N ALA A 37 11.14 -4.65 -7.00
CA ALA A 37 12.43 -3.99 -6.87
C ALA A 37 13.27 -4.46 -5.67
N TYR A 38 12.83 -5.46 -4.89
CA TYR A 38 13.59 -5.91 -3.72
C TYR A 38 14.94 -6.52 -4.10
N GLU A 39 15.02 -7.21 -5.24
CA GLU A 39 16.29 -7.70 -5.79
C GLU A 39 17.24 -6.53 -6.09
N ASP A 40 16.76 -5.49 -6.77
CA ASP A 40 17.55 -4.28 -7.08
C ASP A 40 17.97 -3.52 -5.81
N TRP A 41 17.08 -3.44 -4.82
CA TRP A 41 17.36 -2.80 -3.53
C TRP A 41 18.34 -3.61 -2.69
N GLY A 42 18.42 -4.92 -2.91
CA GLY A 42 19.28 -5.86 -2.19
C GLY A 42 18.83 -6.16 -0.76
N PHE A 43 17.54 -5.95 -0.45
CA PHE A 43 16.93 -6.30 0.83
C PHE A 43 15.39 -6.45 0.75
N ASP A 44 14.85 -7.28 1.65
CA ASP A 44 13.41 -7.38 1.89
C ASP A 44 12.99 -6.38 2.99
N PRO A 45 11.88 -5.64 2.81
CA PRO A 45 11.36 -4.78 3.86
C PRO A 45 10.95 -5.55 5.12
N THR A 46 10.97 -4.89 6.29
CA THR A 46 10.55 -5.55 7.55
C THR A 46 9.08 -5.94 7.51
N TYR A 47 8.24 -5.05 6.98
CA TYR A 47 6.80 -5.23 6.83
C TYR A 47 6.37 -5.00 5.39
N TYR A 48 5.32 -5.71 4.99
CA TYR A 48 4.64 -5.54 3.72
C TYR A 48 3.17 -5.22 3.95
N LEU A 49 2.59 -4.32 3.17
CA LEU A 49 1.17 -4.01 3.23
C LEU A 49 0.53 -3.89 1.86
N ALA A 50 -0.64 -4.50 1.68
CA ALA A 50 -1.43 -4.36 0.46
C ALA A 50 -2.91 -4.11 0.80
N ILE A 51 -3.47 -3.04 0.21
CA ILE A 51 -4.87 -2.64 0.45
C ILE A 51 -5.64 -2.31 -0.84
N ASP A 52 -4.98 -2.26 -2.00
CA ASP A 52 -5.67 -2.05 -3.27
C ASP A 52 -6.18 -3.40 -3.80
N GLY A 53 -7.48 -3.65 -3.62
CA GLY A 53 -8.09 -4.91 -4.03
C GLY A 53 -7.98 -5.24 -5.53
N ASN A 54 -7.85 -4.24 -6.40
CA ASN A 54 -7.69 -4.48 -7.84
C ASN A 54 -6.27 -4.96 -8.15
N THR A 55 -5.27 -4.25 -7.62
CA THR A 55 -3.87 -4.62 -7.75
C THR A 55 -3.60 -5.96 -7.06
N MET A 56 -4.16 -6.18 -5.86
CA MET A 56 -4.04 -7.42 -5.07
C MET A 56 -4.50 -8.65 -5.84
N ARG A 57 -5.63 -8.59 -6.55
CA ARG A 57 -6.10 -9.69 -7.39
C ARG A 57 -5.12 -10.03 -8.52
N GLY A 58 -4.44 -9.03 -9.09
CA GLY A 58 -3.44 -9.24 -10.13
C GLY A 58 -2.11 -9.83 -9.61
N MET A 59 -1.69 -9.45 -8.40
CA MET A 59 -0.38 -9.81 -7.84
C MET A 59 -0.42 -10.93 -6.79
N HIS A 60 -1.57 -11.54 -6.52
CA HIS A 60 -1.74 -12.48 -5.41
C HIS A 60 -0.75 -13.66 -5.42
N LYS A 61 -0.40 -14.18 -6.59
CA LYS A 61 0.59 -15.27 -6.73
C LYS A 61 1.98 -14.83 -6.31
N ASP A 62 2.40 -13.65 -6.74
CA ASP A 62 3.71 -13.07 -6.39
C ASP A 62 3.79 -12.82 -4.88
N VAL A 63 2.70 -12.31 -4.29
CA VAL A 63 2.61 -12.07 -2.84
C VAL A 63 2.64 -13.38 -2.05
N ASN A 64 1.95 -14.44 -2.51
CA ASN A 64 2.03 -15.76 -1.88
C ASN A 64 3.45 -16.34 -1.95
N GLU A 65 4.16 -16.15 -3.07
CA GLU A 65 5.56 -16.53 -3.17
C GLU A 65 6.45 -15.73 -2.21
N LEU A 66 6.19 -14.44 -2.03
CA LEU A 66 6.90 -13.60 -1.05
C LEU A 66 6.64 -14.06 0.39
N ILE A 67 5.41 -14.43 0.73
CA ILE A 67 5.06 -14.95 2.07
C ILE A 67 5.94 -16.16 2.41
N ASP A 68 6.18 -17.03 1.42
CA ASP A 68 6.94 -18.26 1.60
C ASP A 68 8.47 -18.08 1.54
N LYS A 69 8.96 -17.14 0.72
CA LYS A 69 10.39 -17.08 0.35
C LYS A 69 11.15 -15.85 0.86
N SER A 70 10.47 -14.78 1.23
CA SER A 70 11.13 -13.54 1.67
C SER A 70 11.51 -13.58 3.16
N ASN A 71 12.32 -12.62 3.58
CA ASN A 71 12.65 -12.38 4.99
C ASN A 71 11.69 -11.37 5.66
N ILE A 72 10.53 -11.09 5.04
CA ILE A 72 9.53 -10.16 5.59
C ILE A 72 8.97 -10.73 6.89
N GLU A 73 9.04 -9.96 7.97
CA GLU A 73 8.60 -10.40 9.30
C GLU A 73 7.07 -10.50 9.41
N ARG A 74 6.35 -9.59 8.74
CA ARG A 74 4.88 -9.58 8.75
C ARG A 74 4.27 -8.93 7.51
N PHE A 75 3.23 -9.58 7.00
CA PHE A 75 2.38 -9.12 5.91
C PHE A 75 1.06 -8.61 6.46
N PHE A 76 0.64 -7.43 6.04
CA PHE A 76 -0.66 -6.84 6.36
C PHE A 76 -1.50 -6.74 5.09
N LEU A 77 -2.45 -7.66 4.94
CA LEU A 77 -3.20 -7.83 3.69
C LEU A 77 -4.67 -7.49 3.93
N LEU A 78 -5.23 -6.56 3.15
CA LEU A 78 -6.66 -6.31 3.16
C LEU A 78 -7.43 -7.60 2.91
N ASN A 79 -8.33 -7.93 3.83
CA ASN A 79 -9.31 -8.97 3.63
C ASN A 79 -10.31 -8.47 2.58
N ILE A 80 -9.99 -8.76 1.33
CA ILE A 80 -10.80 -8.35 0.19
C ILE A 80 -11.99 -9.27 0.07
N GLU A 81 -13.19 -8.68 0.17
CA GLU A 81 -14.42 -9.39 -0.15
C GLU A 81 -14.47 -9.73 -1.64
N ASP A 82 -15.24 -10.77 -1.97
CA ASP A 82 -15.53 -11.15 -3.34
C ASP A 82 -16.07 -9.96 -4.12
N ASN A 83 -15.42 -9.66 -5.26
CA ASN A 83 -15.92 -8.69 -6.21
C ASN A 83 -16.40 -9.43 -7.47
N PRO A 84 -17.71 -9.51 -7.72
CA PRO A 84 -18.26 -10.21 -8.89
C PRO A 84 -17.71 -9.70 -10.23
N ALA A 85 -17.20 -8.47 -10.27
CA ALA A 85 -16.60 -7.88 -11.47
C ALA A 85 -15.22 -8.47 -11.85
N HIS A 86 -14.56 -9.17 -10.93
CA HIS A 86 -13.19 -9.68 -11.10
C HIS A 86 -13.09 -11.20 -11.16
N GLY A 87 -14.23 -11.90 -11.17
CA GLY A 87 -14.29 -13.36 -11.07
C GLY A 87 -14.03 -13.86 -9.64
N TYR A 88 -14.56 -15.04 -9.34
CA TYR A 88 -14.41 -15.66 -8.03
C TYR A 88 -13.04 -16.34 -7.89
N VAL A 89 -12.37 -16.11 -6.76
CA VAL A 89 -11.14 -16.82 -6.39
C VAL A 89 -11.30 -17.24 -4.92
N ASP A 90 -11.42 -18.54 -4.66
CA ASP A 90 -11.75 -19.11 -3.34
C ASP A 90 -10.87 -18.55 -2.20
N GLU A 91 -9.55 -18.48 -2.40
CA GLU A 91 -8.60 -17.86 -1.47
C GLU A 91 -7.48 -17.17 -2.26
N LEU A 92 -7.39 -15.84 -2.15
CA LEU A 92 -6.35 -15.08 -2.85
C LEU A 92 -4.99 -15.18 -2.16
N PHE A 93 -4.97 -15.16 -0.82
CA PHE A 93 -3.73 -15.12 -0.03
C PHE A 93 -3.60 -16.28 0.93
N THR A 94 -2.39 -16.84 1.01
CA THR A 94 -2.02 -17.89 1.95
C THR A 94 -2.23 -17.43 3.39
N LYS A 95 -2.92 -18.25 4.19
CA LYS A 95 -2.96 -18.08 5.65
C LYS A 95 -1.67 -18.64 6.24
N ALA A 96 -0.80 -17.76 6.74
CA ALA A 96 0.49 -18.11 7.33
C ALA A 96 0.74 -17.35 8.64
N ASP A 97 1.69 -17.84 9.45
CA ASP A 97 2.01 -17.29 10.77
C ASP A 97 2.51 -15.83 10.73
N ASN A 98 3.07 -15.40 9.61
CA ASN A 98 3.54 -14.04 9.34
C ASN A 98 2.50 -13.19 8.61
N VAL A 99 1.25 -13.65 8.46
CA VAL A 99 0.19 -12.91 7.75
C VAL A 99 -0.85 -12.42 8.75
N THR A 100 -1.12 -11.11 8.70
CA THR A 100 -2.19 -10.43 9.44
C THR A 100 -3.19 -9.86 8.43
N PHE A 101 -4.45 -10.27 8.52
CA PHE A 101 -5.50 -9.75 7.66
C PHE A 101 -6.08 -8.45 8.21
N ILE A 102 -6.22 -7.45 7.34
CA ILE A 102 -6.84 -6.17 7.66
C ILE A 102 -8.34 -6.27 7.38
N THR A 103 -9.16 -6.08 8.41
CA THR A 103 -10.60 -5.85 8.28
C THR A 103 -10.85 -4.34 8.30
N ASN A 104 -11.47 -3.83 7.24
CA ASN A 104 -11.81 -2.41 7.17
C ASN A 104 -13.02 -2.10 8.06
N SER A 105 -12.81 -1.36 9.15
CA SER A 105 -13.88 -0.95 10.07
C SER A 105 -14.70 0.24 9.58
N GLY A 106 -14.40 0.78 8.39
CA GLY A 106 -15.12 1.88 7.77
C GLY A 106 -14.21 2.72 6.87
N THR A 107 -14.75 3.18 5.74
CA THR A 107 -14.06 4.11 4.84
C THR A 107 -14.12 5.53 5.37
N HIS A 108 -12.97 6.20 5.43
CA HIS A 108 -12.94 7.65 5.61
C HIS A 108 -13.51 8.34 4.38
N VAL A 109 -14.75 8.80 4.48
CA VAL A 109 -15.20 10.00 3.77
C VAL A 109 -16.01 10.80 4.76
N ILE A 110 -15.37 11.75 5.44
CA ILE A 110 -16.09 12.95 5.85
C ILE A 110 -15.36 14.12 5.22
N ASN A 111 -15.93 14.61 4.11
CA ASN A 111 -15.43 15.75 3.33
C ASN A 111 -15.46 17.08 4.11
N ASP A 112 -15.81 17.07 5.39
CA ASP A 112 -15.96 18.24 6.25
C ASP A 112 -14.92 18.32 7.37
N GLY A 113 -13.95 17.40 7.42
CA GLY A 113 -12.90 17.39 8.44
C GLY A 113 -13.37 16.86 9.82
N THR A 114 -14.55 16.27 9.91
CA THR A 114 -15.00 15.62 11.15
C THR A 114 -14.26 14.29 11.35
N PRO A 115 -13.71 14.02 12.54
CA PRO A 115 -13.22 12.70 12.89
C PRO A 115 -14.40 11.70 12.88
N PRO A 116 -14.27 10.52 12.27
CA PRO A 116 -15.28 9.50 12.20
C PRO A 116 -15.61 9.06 13.61
N VAL A 117 -16.91 8.92 13.82
CA VAL A 117 -17.48 8.51 15.08
C VAL A 117 -17.10 7.05 15.31
N THR A 118 -16.27 6.82 16.33
CA THR A 118 -15.89 5.52 16.91
C THR A 118 -15.55 4.43 15.90
N GLN A 119 -14.29 4.38 15.50
CA GLN A 119 -13.73 3.26 14.75
C GLN A 119 -12.89 2.38 15.67
N ALA A 120 -13.00 1.06 15.49
CA ALA A 120 -12.21 0.10 16.24
C ALA A 120 -10.78 0.09 15.71
N TYR A 121 -9.83 0.17 16.64
CA TYR A 121 -8.42 -0.10 16.41
C TYR A 121 -8.05 -1.30 17.26
N GLU A 122 -8.06 -2.47 16.65
CA GLU A 122 -7.77 -3.73 17.32
C GLU A 122 -6.73 -4.49 16.51
N MET A 123 -5.72 -5.03 17.18
CA MET A 123 -4.70 -5.83 16.51
C MET A 123 -4.36 -7.04 17.37
N ASP A 124 -4.48 -8.21 16.75
CA ASP A 124 -3.87 -9.44 17.22
C ASP A 124 -2.82 -9.92 16.20
N LYS A 125 -2.33 -11.15 16.36
CA LYS A 125 -1.32 -11.73 15.45
C LYS A 125 -1.84 -11.87 14.01
N ASN A 126 -3.08 -12.31 13.85
CA ASN A 126 -3.64 -12.77 12.58
C ASN A 126 -4.66 -11.77 12.00
N ASN A 127 -5.16 -10.83 12.81
CA ASN A 127 -6.14 -9.84 12.38
C ASN A 127 -5.79 -8.45 12.89
N VAL A 128 -6.09 -7.46 12.06
CA VAL A 128 -6.17 -6.06 12.46
C VAL A 128 -7.48 -5.47 11.97
N VAL A 129 -8.21 -4.81 12.86
CA VAL A 129 -9.40 -4.05 12.55
C VAL A 129 -9.01 -2.58 12.64
N LEU A 130 -9.08 -1.87 11.51
CA LEU A 130 -8.82 -0.44 11.46
C LEU A 130 -9.56 0.23 10.29
N PRO A 131 -9.69 1.56 10.32
CA PRO A 131 -10.12 2.35 9.18
C PRO A 131 -9.09 2.27 8.07
N VAL A 132 -9.49 1.77 6.91
CA VAL A 132 -8.57 1.73 5.76
C VAL A 132 -8.70 3.03 4.99
N ALA A 133 -7.67 3.86 5.09
CA ALA A 133 -7.53 5.03 4.24
C ALA A 133 -7.32 4.63 2.77
N PRO A 134 -7.82 5.41 1.79
CA PRO A 134 -7.57 5.18 0.36
C PRO A 134 -6.13 5.58 -0.06
N ASN A 135 -5.14 5.28 0.79
CA ASN A 135 -3.72 5.50 0.57
C ASN A 135 -2.91 4.54 1.44
N SER A 136 -2.07 3.70 0.83
CA SER A 136 -1.30 2.66 1.55
C SER A 136 -0.33 3.24 2.58
N GLY A 137 0.24 4.42 2.33
CA GLY A 137 1.13 5.10 3.28
C GLY A 137 0.41 5.50 4.57
N MET A 138 -0.83 5.99 4.47
CA MET A 138 -1.63 6.37 5.64
C MET A 138 -2.08 5.15 6.45
N THR A 139 -2.52 4.08 5.79
CA THR A 139 -2.85 2.82 6.50
C THR A 139 -1.61 2.20 7.14
N GLY A 140 -0.46 2.24 6.44
CA GLY A 140 0.82 1.79 7.00
C GLY A 140 1.26 2.60 8.22
N LEU A 141 1.03 3.91 8.22
CA LEU A 141 1.27 4.77 9.37
C LEU A 141 0.44 4.32 10.58
N ALA A 142 -0.86 4.08 10.41
CA ALA A 142 -1.72 3.58 11.48
C ALA A 142 -1.21 2.24 12.05
N ILE A 143 -0.87 1.29 11.18
CA ILE A 143 -0.34 -0.02 11.61
C ILE A 143 1.00 0.11 12.34
N LEU A 144 1.92 0.93 11.86
CA LEU A 144 3.20 1.15 12.54
C LEU A 144 3.00 1.78 13.94
N ARG A 145 2.01 2.67 14.11
CA ARG A 145 1.66 3.21 15.42
C ARG A 145 1.10 2.13 16.36
N MET A 146 0.21 1.27 15.86
CA MET A 146 -0.31 0.13 16.63
C MET A 146 0.79 -0.88 17.02
N LEU A 147 1.83 -1.02 16.20
CA LEU A 147 3.03 -1.81 16.52
C LEU A 147 3.98 -1.11 17.53
N GLY A 148 3.68 0.11 17.96
CA GLY A 148 4.44 0.86 18.96
C GLY A 148 5.53 1.79 18.41
N TYR A 149 5.61 1.97 17.08
CA TYR A 149 6.56 2.91 16.48
C TYR A 149 6.09 4.35 16.66
N ASN A 150 7.00 5.19 17.16
CA ASN A 150 6.71 6.60 17.48
C ASN A 150 7.44 7.59 16.58
N GLU A 151 8.48 7.13 15.89
CA GLU A 151 9.24 7.93 14.93
C GLU A 151 9.11 7.24 13.58
N ILE A 152 8.48 7.92 12.63
CA ILE A 152 8.15 7.36 11.33
C ILE A 152 8.61 8.35 10.25
N ALA A 153 9.49 7.88 9.38
CA ALA A 153 10.01 8.62 8.24
C ALA A 153 9.36 8.13 6.95
N PHE A 154 9.32 8.99 5.94
CA PHE A 154 8.68 8.71 4.66
C PHE A 154 9.66 8.89 3.52
N ILE A 155 9.59 8.01 2.52
CA ILE A 155 10.32 8.11 1.26
C ILE A 155 9.40 7.61 0.13
N GLY A 156 9.48 8.19 -1.08
CA GLY A 156 8.64 7.77 -2.21
C GLY A 156 7.14 8.06 -2.05
N GLN A 157 6.75 8.99 -1.17
CA GLN A 157 5.35 9.40 -0.96
C GLN A 157 5.08 10.72 -1.70
N ASP A 158 4.90 10.63 -3.01
CA ASP A 158 4.95 11.82 -3.87
C ASP A 158 3.61 12.54 -4.04
N ALA A 159 2.50 11.80 -4.14
CA ALA A 159 1.20 12.35 -4.55
C ALA A 159 1.29 13.30 -5.77
N ARG A 160 2.14 12.97 -6.75
CA ARG A 160 2.36 13.72 -8.00
C ARG A 160 1.94 12.87 -9.18
N TYR A 161 0.64 12.62 -9.30
CA TYR A 161 0.09 11.77 -10.35
C TYR A 161 -0.16 12.60 -11.61
N ILE A 162 0.32 12.09 -12.73
CA ILE A 162 -0.01 12.59 -14.06
C ILE A 162 -1.29 11.90 -14.50
N ASP A 163 -2.32 12.65 -14.93
CA ASP A 163 -3.57 12.06 -15.40
C ASP A 163 -3.32 11.26 -16.68
N ASP A 164 -3.46 9.93 -16.56
CA ASP A 164 -3.30 8.96 -17.63
C ASP A 164 -4.21 9.26 -18.84
N ALA A 165 -5.26 10.08 -18.70
CA ALA A 165 -6.10 10.52 -19.81
C ALA A 165 -5.32 11.28 -20.90
N ILE A 166 -4.25 11.99 -20.54
CA ILE A 166 -3.36 12.71 -21.47
C ILE A 166 -2.29 11.77 -22.03
N TYR A 167 -1.92 10.73 -21.27
CA TYR A 167 -0.89 9.74 -21.62
C TYR A 167 -1.45 8.41 -22.17
N ARG A 168 -2.71 8.37 -22.62
CA ARG A 168 -3.33 7.23 -23.33
C ARG A 168 -2.72 6.99 -24.71
N ASN A 169 -1.40 6.96 -24.84
CA ASN A 169 -0.69 6.68 -26.08
C ASN A 169 -0.84 5.20 -26.53
N GLY A 170 -2.04 4.62 -26.39
CA GLY A 170 -2.36 3.22 -26.67
C GLY A 170 -2.04 2.23 -25.55
N SER A 171 -1.30 2.65 -24.51
CA SER A 171 -0.74 1.74 -23.49
C SER A 171 -1.61 1.50 -22.26
N ILE A 172 -2.67 2.28 -22.08
CA ILE A 172 -3.61 2.15 -20.95
C ILE A 172 -5.03 2.13 -21.50
N GLU A 173 -5.73 1.02 -21.27
CA GLU A 173 -7.14 0.84 -21.62
C GLU A 173 -8.00 1.19 -20.41
N LYS A 174 -9.03 2.04 -20.59
CA LYS A 174 -10.02 2.30 -19.54
C LYS A 174 -11.12 1.26 -19.58
N ILE A 175 -11.31 0.53 -18.48
CA ILE A 175 -12.34 -0.49 -18.31
C ILE A 175 -13.28 -0.01 -17.20
N SER A 176 -14.40 0.62 -17.56
CA SER A 176 -15.35 1.22 -16.60
C SER A 176 -14.70 2.26 -15.66
N ARG A 177 -14.51 1.95 -14.37
CA ARG A 177 -13.83 2.80 -13.37
C ARG A 177 -12.36 2.45 -13.16
N GLU A 178 -11.86 1.46 -13.88
CA GLU A 178 -10.53 0.88 -13.74
C GLU A 178 -9.71 1.10 -15.01
N TYR A 179 -8.41 0.83 -14.91
CA TYR A 179 -7.48 0.88 -16.01
C TYR A 179 -6.76 -0.46 -16.15
N ARG A 180 -6.41 -0.83 -17.38
CA ARG A 180 -5.53 -1.96 -17.68
C ARG A 180 -4.30 -1.44 -18.41
N SER A 181 -3.12 -1.76 -17.90
CA SER A 181 -1.87 -1.49 -18.62
C SER A 181 -1.64 -2.53 -19.73
N SER A 182 -1.11 -2.12 -20.88
CA SER A 182 -0.70 -3.00 -21.99
C SER A 182 0.81 -3.03 -22.24
N GLU A 183 1.61 -2.17 -21.56
CA GLU A 183 3.07 -2.02 -21.72
C GLU A 183 3.76 -1.57 -20.41
N ASP A 184 5.09 -1.63 -20.38
CA ASP A 184 5.92 -1.20 -19.24
C ASP A 184 6.26 0.29 -19.36
N ASN A 185 5.27 1.16 -19.12
CA ASN A 185 5.44 2.61 -19.26
C ASN A 185 4.79 3.45 -18.15
N ASP A 186 4.70 2.89 -16.95
CA ASP A 186 4.21 3.63 -15.79
C ASP A 186 5.12 4.84 -15.48
N GLN A 187 4.51 6.01 -15.35
CA GLN A 187 5.20 7.28 -15.03
C GLN A 187 4.89 7.77 -13.61
N ASN A 188 3.91 7.15 -12.97
CA ASN A 188 3.35 7.54 -11.69
C ASN A 188 4.02 6.82 -10.51
N HIS A 189 4.92 5.89 -10.82
CA HIS A 189 5.69 5.11 -9.88
C HIS A 189 7.17 5.10 -10.24
N PHE A 190 7.96 4.57 -9.32
CA PHE A 190 9.43 4.56 -9.38
C PHE A 190 10.03 3.65 -10.46
N ARG A 191 9.21 2.82 -11.11
CA ARG A 191 9.62 1.87 -12.14
C ARG A 191 8.60 1.85 -13.27
N SER A 192 9.08 1.86 -14.52
CA SER A 192 8.21 1.85 -15.70
C SER A 192 7.41 0.55 -15.83
N ASP A 193 7.92 -0.55 -15.31
CA ASP A 193 7.26 -1.86 -15.26
C ASP A 193 6.42 -2.07 -13.97
N TYR A 194 6.14 -1.01 -13.20
CA TYR A 194 5.43 -1.11 -11.92
C TYR A 194 4.08 -1.82 -12.04
N PHE A 195 3.21 -1.39 -12.96
CA PHE A 195 2.02 -2.16 -13.30
C PHE A 195 2.35 -3.28 -14.29
N GLY A 196 3.18 -2.98 -15.28
CA GLY A 196 3.50 -3.88 -16.37
C GLY A 196 2.28 -4.37 -17.16
N LYS A 197 2.52 -5.19 -18.18
CA LYS A 197 1.46 -5.64 -19.09
C LYS A 197 0.37 -6.47 -18.39
N GLY A 198 -0.88 -6.08 -18.59
CA GLY A 198 -2.09 -6.81 -18.21
C GLY A 198 -2.66 -6.46 -16.84
N MET A 199 -1.93 -5.69 -16.03
CA MET A 199 -2.33 -5.32 -14.67
C MET A 199 -3.51 -4.37 -14.65
N ILE A 200 -4.44 -4.57 -13.71
CA ILE A 200 -5.63 -3.74 -13.50
C ILE A 200 -5.43 -2.89 -12.26
N PHE A 201 -5.69 -1.59 -12.37
CA PHE A 201 -5.50 -0.63 -11.28
C PHE A 201 -6.58 0.46 -11.29
N GLY A 202 -6.75 1.11 -10.14
CA GLY A 202 -7.68 2.23 -9.97
C GLY A 202 -7.09 3.58 -10.40
N LYS A 203 -7.94 4.59 -10.65
CA LYS A 203 -7.46 5.97 -10.84
C LYS A 203 -6.81 6.47 -9.54
N PRO A 204 -5.56 6.96 -9.55
CA PRO A 204 -5.07 7.70 -8.39
C PRO A 204 -5.85 9.00 -8.24
N ASN A 205 -6.34 9.29 -7.03
CA ASN A 205 -7.00 10.55 -6.71
C ASN A 205 -6.05 11.46 -5.92
N GLN A 206 -5.27 12.26 -6.64
CA GLN A 206 -4.24 13.12 -6.07
C GLN A 206 -4.82 14.09 -5.02
N ASP A 207 -5.91 14.78 -5.35
CA ASP A 207 -6.49 15.80 -4.47
C ASP A 207 -7.03 15.19 -3.17
N ASP A 208 -7.70 14.02 -3.26
CA ASP A 208 -8.16 13.28 -2.09
C ASP A 208 -6.98 12.83 -1.22
N ILE A 209 -5.88 12.36 -1.81
CA ILE A 209 -4.68 11.94 -1.08
C ILE A 209 -4.05 13.15 -0.36
N ILE A 210 -3.90 14.28 -1.04
CA ILE A 210 -3.34 15.51 -0.43
C ILE A 210 -4.23 15.98 0.73
N ASN A 211 -5.55 15.97 0.54
CA ASN A 211 -6.51 16.34 1.58
C ASN A 211 -6.52 15.38 2.78
N LEU A 212 -6.39 14.08 2.51
CA LEU A 212 -6.24 13.05 3.53
C LEU A 212 -5.01 13.33 4.40
N TRP A 213 -3.85 13.59 3.79
CA TRP A 213 -2.62 13.87 4.54
C TRP A 213 -2.64 15.22 5.26
N SER A 214 -3.27 16.26 4.69
CA SER A 214 -3.36 17.58 5.33
C SER A 214 -4.22 17.57 6.59
N THR A 215 -5.22 16.69 6.64
CA THR A 215 -6.17 16.56 7.75
C THR A 215 -5.79 15.46 8.75
N ALA A 216 -4.70 14.71 8.52
CA ALA A 216 -4.33 13.54 9.32
C ALA A 216 -3.74 13.84 10.71
N SER A 217 -3.26 15.06 10.96
CA SER A 217 -2.55 15.40 12.20
C SER A 217 -3.34 15.09 13.50
N PRO A 218 -4.63 15.47 13.64
CA PRO A 218 -5.43 15.11 14.84
C PRO A 218 -5.51 13.60 15.09
N TRP A 219 -5.57 12.82 14.01
CA TRP A 219 -5.77 11.37 14.03
C TRP A 219 -4.54 10.60 14.51
N ILE A 220 -3.36 11.10 14.15
CA ILE A 220 -2.08 10.45 14.46
C ILE A 220 -1.67 10.75 15.92
N HIS A 221 -2.19 11.84 16.50
CA HIS A 221 -1.86 12.28 17.85
C HIS A 221 -2.78 11.71 18.95
N GLU A 222 -4.06 11.46 18.66
CA GLU A 222 -5.01 10.95 19.66
C GLU A 222 -4.89 9.44 19.91
N GLN A 223 -4.15 8.72 19.07
CA GLN A 223 -4.01 7.25 19.09
C GLN A 223 -2.67 6.77 19.71
N SER A 224 -1.91 7.65 20.37
CA SER A 224 -0.61 7.36 21.00
C SER A 224 -0.60 7.55 22.51
#